data_AF-A0A917B408-F1
#
_entry.id   AF-A0A917B408-F1
#
_cell.length_a   1.000
_cell.length_b   1.000
_cell.length_c   1.000
_cell.angle_alpha   90.00
_cell.angle_beta   90.00
_cell.angle_gamma   90.00
#
_symmetry.space_group_name_H-M   'P 1'
#
loop_
_entity.id
_entity.type
_entity.pdbx_description
1 polymer ?
#
loop_
_entity_poly.entity_id
_entity_poly.type
_entity_poly.pdbx_seq_one_letter_code
_entity_poly.pdbx_strand_id
1 'polypeptide(L)' 'MKDLIGSLIALSFGVFAIYAFFWTTRERVSNREDYNYFLSSFTFFPPSVNFWLLKFLYLFGGLLAIALGIYGVVLFF' A
#
# COMPACT_ATOMS: atom_id res chain seq x y z
N MET A 1 18.02 18.52 3.57
CA MET A 1 17.09 18.66 2.41
C MET A 1 16.73 17.33 1.78
N LYS A 2 17.69 16.44 1.46
CA LYS A 2 17.39 15.11 0.89
C LYS A 2 16.49 14.25 1.80
N ASP A 3 16.70 14.31 3.11
CA ASP A 3 15.91 13.55 4.09
C ASP A 3 14.47 14.08 4.25
N LEU A 4 14.27 15.39 4.10
CA LEU A 4 12.94 16.01 4.09
C LEU A 4 12.15 15.60 2.83
N ILE A 5 12.80 15.59 1.66
CA ILE A 5 12.15 15.17 0.41
C ILE A 5 11.78 13.68 0.49
N GLY A 6 12.68 12.83 0.99
CA GLY A 6 12.41 11.41 1.17
C GLY A 6 11.24 11.13 2.12
N SER A 7 11.16 11.88 3.23
CA SER A 7 10.06 11.75 4.20
C SER A 7 8.72 12.26 3.68
N LEU A 8 8.69 13.36 2.90
CA LEU A 8 7.51 13.82 2.17
C LEU A 8 7.02 12.79 1.15
N ILE A 9 7.94 12.17 0.40
CA ILE A 9 7.60 11.10 -0.54
C ILE A 9 7.01 9.90 0.22
N ALA A 10 7.65 9.47 1.32
CA ALA A 10 7.15 8.37 2.14
C ALA A 10 5.75 8.63 2.69
N LEU A 11 5.49 9.85 3.19
CA LEU A 11 4.16 10.29 3.62
C LEU A 11 3.13 10.21 2.50
N SER A 12 3.49 10.72 1.31
CA SER A 12 2.64 10.68 0.12
C SER A 12 2.28 9.24 -0.25
N PHE A 13 3.28 8.35 -0.31
CA PHE A 13 3.08 6.93 -0.56
C PHE A 13 2.17 6.28 0.48
N GLY A 14 2.35 6.63 1.75
CA GLY A 14 1.50 6.14 2.83
C GLY A 14 0.03 6.55 2.69
N VAL A 15 -0.24 7.81 2.34
CA VAL A 15 -1.60 8.30 2.06
C VAL A 15 -2.21 7.59 0.85
N PHE A 16 -1.46 7.42 -0.24
CA PHE A 16 -1.92 6.68 -1.41
C PHE A 16 -2.19 5.20 -1.11
N ALA A 17 -1.39 4.56 -0.26
CA ALA A 17 -1.62 3.18 0.16
C ALA A 17 -2.90 3.04 0.99
N ILE A 18 -3.18 3.97 1.91
CA ILE A 18 -4.45 3.98 2.65
C ILE A 18 -5.63 4.25 1.72
N TYR A 19 -5.49 5.17 0.75
CA TYR A 19 -6.52 5.37 -0.26
C TYR A 19 -6.77 4.09 -1.07
N ALA A 20 -5.70 3.41 -1.50
CA ALA A 20 -5.78 2.15 -2.22
C ALA A 20 -6.47 1.05 -1.39
N PHE A 21 -6.29 1.02 -0.07
CA PHE A 21 -7.00 0.10 0.82
C PHE A 21 -8.52 0.26 0.74
N PHE A 22 -9.03 1.49 0.74
CA PHE A 22 -10.47 1.76 0.61
C PHE A 22 -10.97 1.57 -0.83
N TRP A 23 -10.14 1.90 -1.82
CA TRP A 23 -10.46 1.77 -3.23
C TRP A 23 -10.53 0.31 -3.71
N THR A 24 -9.78 -0.58 -3.06
CA THR A 24 -9.66 -2.00 -3.41
C THR A 24 -10.85 -2.79 -2.86
N THR A 25 -11.85 -3.00 -3.71
CA THR A 25 -13.04 -3.82 -3.43
C THR A 25 -12.93 -5.20 -4.09
N ARG A 26 -13.64 -6.21 -3.53
CA ARG A 26 -13.61 -7.59 -4.07
C ARG A 26 -14.07 -7.65 -5.54
N GLU A 27 -15.09 -6.89 -5.90
CA GLU A 27 -15.58 -6.80 -7.28
C GLU A 27 -14.52 -6.25 -8.23
N ARG A 28 -13.78 -5.21 -7.83
CA ARG A 28 -12.76 -4.59 -8.69
C ARG A 28 -11.52 -5.47 -8.87
N VAL A 29 -11.17 -6.25 -7.84
CA VAL A 29 -10.05 -7.20 -7.91
C VAL A 29 -10.43 -8.42 -8.75
N SER A 30 -11.66 -8.93 -8.62
CA SER A 30 -12.13 -10.07 -9.39
C SER A 30 -12.37 -9.75 -10.87
N ASN A 31 -12.73 -8.50 -11.19
CA ASN A 31 -13.13 -8.09 -12.54
C ASN A 31 -12.00 -7.45 -13.36
N ARG A 32 -10.77 -7.37 -12.80
CA ARG A 32 -9.60 -6.93 -13.55
C ARG A 32 -8.65 -8.09 -13.81
N GLU A 33 -8.49 -8.43 -15.08
CA GLU A 33 -7.55 -9.46 -15.53
C GLU A 33 -6.11 -9.17 -15.06
N ASP A 34 -5.71 -7.90 -15.01
CA ASP A 34 -4.40 -7.46 -14.49
C ASP A 34 -4.17 -7.91 -13.04
N TYR A 35 -5.21 -7.85 -12.20
CA TYR A 35 -5.11 -8.26 -10.80
C TYR A 35 -5.02 -9.78 -10.67
N ASN A 36 -5.78 -10.52 -11.46
CA ASN A 36 -5.69 -11.99 -11.48
C ASN A 36 -4.30 -12.44 -11.97
N TYR A 37 -3.76 -11.80 -13.00
CA TYR A 37 -2.42 -12.10 -13.50
C TYR A 37 -1.33 -11.81 -12.46
N PHE A 38 -1.38 -10.62 -11.83
CA PHE A 38 -0.43 -10.22 -10.80
C PHE A 38 -0.51 -11.10 -9.54
N LEU A 39 -1.73 -11.40 -9.07
CA LEU A 39 -1.95 -12.24 -7.90
C LEU A 39 -1.57 -13.71 -8.15
N SER A 40 -1.83 -14.23 -9.35
CA SER A 40 -1.43 -15.59 -9.74
C SER A 40 0.10 -15.75 -9.85
N SER A 41 0.81 -14.66 -10.16
CA SER A 41 2.26 -14.65 -10.28
C SER A 41 2.97 -14.55 -8.93
N PHE A 42 2.39 -13.87 -7.95
CA PHE A 42 2.98 -13.70 -6.60
C PHE A 42 2.57 -14.79 -5.60
N THR A 43 1.41 -15.42 -5.78
CA THR A 43 0.82 -16.25 -4.73
C THR A 43 -0.09 -17.35 -5.29
N PHE A 44 0.25 -18.62 -5.02
CA PHE A 44 -0.56 -19.81 -5.33
C PHE A 44 -1.85 -19.93 -4.49
N PHE A 45 -2.23 -18.90 -3.74
CA PHE A 45 -3.35 -18.95 -2.80
C PHE A 45 -4.69 -18.63 -3.47
N PRO A 46 -5.82 -19.04 -2.85
CA PRO A 46 -7.15 -18.70 -3.33
C PRO A 46 -7.33 -17.17 -3.49
N PRO A 47 -8.12 -16.72 -4.48
CA PRO A 47 -8.33 -15.28 -4.75
C PRO A 47 -8.83 -14.49 -3.52
N SER A 48 -9.60 -15.15 -2.64
CA SER A 48 -10.09 -14.57 -1.40
C SER A 48 -8.97 -14.27 -0.40
N VAL A 49 -7.98 -15.15 -0.27
CA VAL A 49 -6.82 -14.97 0.61
C VAL A 49 -5.92 -13.88 0.06
N ASN A 50 -5.68 -13.88 -1.25
CA ASN A 50 -4.90 -12.86 -1.94
C ASN A 50 -5.48 -11.45 -1.78
N PHE A 51 -6.81 -11.31 -1.86
CA PHE A 51 -7.49 -10.04 -1.61
C PHE A 51 -7.22 -9.50 -0.19
N TRP A 52 -7.34 -10.36 0.82
CA TRP A 52 -7.08 -9.97 2.21
C TRP A 52 -5.60 -9.65 2.45
N LEU A 53 -4.70 -10.41 1.85
CA LEU A 53 -3.26 -10.18 1.94
C LEU A 53 -2.87 -8.83 1.31
N LEU A 54 -3.42 -8.51 0.14
CA LEU A 54 -3.23 -7.22 -0.53
C LEU A 54 -3.76 -6.06 0.33
N LYS A 55 -4.95 -6.22 0.93
CA LYS A 55 -5.49 -5.24 1.88
C LYS A 55 -4.58 -5.07 3.09
N PHE A 56 -4.05 -6.17 3.63
CA PHE A 56 -3.13 -6.12 4.76
C PHE A 56 -1.85 -5.37 4.41
N LEU A 57 -1.28 -5.62 3.22
CA LEU A 57 -0.13 -4.91 2.68
C LEU A 57 -0.38 -3.40 2.53
N TYR A 58 -1.52 -2.99 1.98
CA TYR A 58 -1.87 -1.57 1.88
C TYR A 58 -2.02 -0.90 3.24
N LEU A 59 -2.65 -1.59 4.20
CA LEU A 59 -2.87 -1.04 5.53
C LEU A 59 -1.55 -0.93 6.30
N PHE A 60 -0.80 -2.03 6.44
CA PHE A 60 0.45 -2.05 7.21
C PHE A 60 1.57 -1.27 6.52
N GLY A 61 1.74 -1.45 5.21
CA GLY A 61 2.71 -0.70 4.42
C GLY A 61 2.40 0.80 4.40
N GLY A 62 1.12 1.16 4.27
CA GLY A 62 0.67 2.55 4.33
C GLY A 62 0.94 3.19 5.69
N LEU A 63 0.57 2.52 6.78
CA LEU A 63 0.83 2.98 8.15
C LEU A 63 2.33 3.13 8.44
N LEU A 64 3.15 2.15 8.02
CA LEU A 64 4.61 2.23 8.16
C LEU A 64 5.21 3.40 7.39
N ALA A 65 4.77 3.63 6.15
CA ALA A 65 5.24 4.74 5.33
C ALA A 65 4.84 6.11 5.92
N ILE A 66 3.63 6.22 6.48
CA ILE A 66 3.20 7.42 7.23
C ILE A 66 4.06 7.61 8.48
N ALA A 67 4.28 6.56 9.28
CA ALA A 67 5.08 6.64 10.49
C ALA A 67 6.53 7.07 10.20
N LEU A 68 7.15 6.48 9.17
CA LEU A 68 8.50 6.85 8.71
C LEU A 68 8.55 8.27 8.16
N GLY A 69 7.53 8.69 7.39
CA GLY A 69 7.46 10.05 6.87
C GLY A 69 7.26 11.09 7.98
N ILE A 70 6.39 10.83 8.95
CA ILE A 70 6.23 11.71 10.14
C ILE A 70 7.54 11.76 10.92
N TYR A 71 8.17 10.61 11.18
CA TYR A 71 9.44 10.56 11.91
C TYR A 71 10.53 11.36 11.21
N GLY A 72 10.67 11.21 9.88
CA GLY A 72 11.66 11.95 9.10
C GLY A 72 11.40 13.46 9.04
N VAL A 73 10.13 13.88 9.06
CA VAL A 73 9.77 15.31 9.16
C VAL A 73 10.06 15.84 10.55
N VAL A 74 9.68 15.13 11.61
CA VAL A 74 9.91 15.53 13.01
C VAL A 74 11.41 15.62 13.33
N LEU A 75 12.24 14.73 12.79
CA LEU A 75 13.68 14.73 13.03
C LEU A 75 14.42 15.81 12.21
N PHE A 76 13.79 16.35 11.18
CA PHE A 76 14.33 17.45 10.38
C PHE A 76 14.08 18.83 11.00
N PHE A 77 13.00 18.98 11.77
CA PHE A 77 12.64 20.21 12.49
C PHE A 77 13.26 20.26 13.88
#